data_AF-A0A2D4WVQ5-F1
#
_entry.id   AF-A0A2D4WVQ5-F1
#
_cell.length_a   1.000
_cell.length_b   1.000
_cell.length_c   1.000
_cell.angle_alpha   90.00
_cell.angle_beta   90.00
_cell.angle_gamma   90.00
#
_symmetry.space_group_name_H-M   'P 1'
#
loop_
_entity.id
_entity.type
_entity.pdbx_description
1 polymer ?
#
loop_
_entity_poly.entity_id
_entity_poly.type
_entity_poly.pdbx_seq_one_letter_code
_entity_poly.pdbx_strand_id
1 'polypeptide(L)'
;MRTLFWLFFVWGITAPALAQLGGNATYQFLNLMSSPRQAALGGKIITNVDYDVTQGLYNPATINLEMDNQLALNYANYLGDISYGTAAYAYTIDRRVQTFHAGITYVNYGSFDSYDENGNNTGTFTGNETALSFGYAFQIGFSDFYSGVNIKLISSKLEQYTSLGGALDFGLIYINEYLEFNAALAIRNLGAQFTTYAGLNEPLPFEIDLGFSQKLKNVPIRWHLTFENLQQWPIAAANPARVTTDLSGNQTQEEIGFLSQLIRHTIVGAELFPDRGFNIRLGYSFRRAEELRILEQRNFSGLSFGIGIKFNKLRFSYTHARYSSASNTSFLGVQISL
;
A
#
# COMPACT_ATOMS: atom_id res chain seq x y z
N MET A 1 38.11 -43.91 -15.41
CA MET A 1 37.11 -43.21 -16.25
C MET A 1 35.67 -43.30 -15.74
N ARG A 2 35.25 -44.33 -14.98
CA ARG A 2 33.86 -44.41 -14.45
C ARG A 2 33.59 -43.50 -13.24
N THR A 3 34.61 -43.10 -12.48
CA THR A 3 34.47 -42.23 -11.30
C THR A 3 34.39 -40.74 -11.62
N LEU A 4 34.99 -40.27 -12.73
CA LEU A 4 34.85 -38.88 -13.19
C LEU A 4 33.45 -38.56 -13.72
N PHE A 5 32.74 -39.56 -14.25
CA PHE A 5 31.40 -39.38 -14.80
C PHE A 5 30.34 -39.13 -13.70
N TRP A 6 30.56 -39.67 -12.50
CA TRP A 6 29.70 -39.42 -11.34
C TRP A 6 29.90 -38.03 -10.74
N LEU A 7 31.13 -37.49 -10.76
CA LEU A 7 31.42 -36.13 -10.30
C LEU A 7 30.81 -35.05 -11.22
N PHE A 8 30.72 -35.31 -12.53
CA PHE A 8 30.06 -34.40 -13.47
C PHE A 8 28.53 -34.43 -13.34
N PHE A 9 27.95 -35.54 -12.89
CA PHE A 9 26.49 -35.67 -12.69
C PHE A 9 25.99 -34.98 -11.42
N VAL A 10 26.84 -34.87 -10.39
CA VAL A 10 26.51 -34.17 -9.12
C VAL A 10 26.60 -32.65 -9.26
N TRP A 11 27.39 -32.12 -10.20
CA TRP A 11 27.49 -30.69 -10.48
C TRP A 11 26.38 -30.13 -11.39
N GLY A 12 25.52 -30.99 -11.96
CA GLY A 12 24.46 -30.59 -12.89
C GLY A 12 23.10 -30.26 -12.25
N ILE A 13 22.92 -30.41 -10.94
CA ILE A 13 21.58 -30.37 -10.30
C ILE A 13 21.42 -29.23 -9.27
N THR A 14 22.40 -28.33 -9.11
CA THR A 14 22.17 -27.11 -8.32
C THR A 14 21.47 -26.06 -9.17
N ALA A 15 20.23 -26.31 -9.57
CA ALA A 15 19.32 -25.24 -9.96
C ALA A 15 19.05 -24.40 -8.69
N PRO A 16 19.23 -23.07 -8.71
CA PRO A 16 18.81 -22.25 -7.59
C PRO A 16 17.31 -22.45 -7.43
N ALA A 17 16.89 -23.03 -6.30
CA ALA A 17 15.49 -23.10 -5.91
C ALA A 17 15.03 -21.68 -5.58
N LEU A 18 14.58 -20.93 -6.59
CA LEU A 18 13.83 -19.69 -6.42
C LEU A 18 12.41 -20.05 -5.97
N ALA A 19 12.27 -20.57 -4.75
CA ALA A 19 11.03 -21.14 -4.24
C ALA A 19 10.17 -20.15 -3.43
N GLN A 20 10.56 -18.87 -3.35
CA GLN A 20 9.78 -17.86 -2.64
C GLN A 20 9.35 -16.75 -3.61
N LEU A 21 8.04 -16.70 -3.85
CA LEU A 21 7.36 -15.71 -4.71
C LEU A 21 7.02 -14.41 -3.94
N GLY A 22 7.30 -14.34 -2.64
CA GLY A 22 6.96 -13.21 -1.77
C GLY A 22 8.02 -12.97 -0.70
N GLY A 23 8.03 -11.76 -0.13
CA GLY A 23 9.02 -11.35 0.87
C GLY A 23 10.30 -10.72 0.31
N ASN A 24 10.25 -10.13 -0.89
CA ASN A 24 11.44 -9.57 -1.55
C ASN A 24 11.99 -8.28 -0.91
N ALA A 25 11.31 -7.74 0.10
CA ALA A 25 11.70 -6.53 0.77
C ALA A 25 11.25 -6.55 2.23
N THR A 26 12.04 -5.93 3.08
CA THR A 26 11.74 -5.69 4.50
C THR A 26 10.74 -4.54 4.66
N TYR A 27 10.20 -4.33 5.86
CA TYR A 27 9.29 -3.23 6.20
C TYR A 27 8.05 -3.10 5.30
N GLN A 28 7.47 -4.23 4.87
CA GLN A 28 6.28 -4.23 3.99
C GLN A 28 5.09 -3.45 4.55
N PHE A 29 5.04 -3.24 5.87
CA PHE A 29 4.02 -2.45 6.53
C PHE A 29 3.92 -1.00 5.99
N LEU A 30 4.99 -0.46 5.39
CA LEU A 30 5.00 0.85 4.75
C LEU A 30 4.00 0.98 3.58
N ASN A 31 3.62 -0.13 2.98
CA ASN A 31 2.67 -0.19 1.88
C ASN A 31 1.25 -0.55 2.32
N LEU A 32 0.99 -0.66 3.63
CA LEU A 32 -0.37 -0.85 4.15
C LEU A 32 -1.22 0.41 3.91
N MET A 33 -2.52 0.19 3.70
CA MET A 33 -3.49 1.25 3.42
C MET A 33 -3.61 2.17 4.64
N SER A 34 -3.25 3.46 4.51
CA SER A 34 -3.18 4.36 5.66
C SER A 34 -4.53 4.83 6.17
N SER A 35 -5.59 4.78 5.36
CA SER A 35 -6.90 5.28 5.77
C SER A 35 -8.05 4.50 5.16
N PRO A 36 -9.25 4.53 5.77
CA PRO A 36 -10.44 3.93 5.18
C PRO A 36 -10.73 4.53 3.79
N ARG A 37 -10.51 5.84 3.60
CA ARG A 37 -10.69 6.47 2.28
C ARG A 37 -9.81 5.83 1.21
N GLN A 38 -8.53 5.60 1.52
CA GLN A 38 -7.61 4.90 0.63
C GLN A 38 -8.07 3.47 0.35
N ALA A 39 -8.41 2.73 1.40
CA ALA A 39 -8.87 1.36 1.28
C ALA A 39 -10.14 1.23 0.44
N ALA A 40 -11.06 2.20 0.55
CA ALA A 40 -12.35 2.20 -0.17
C ALA A 40 -12.18 2.40 -1.66
N LEU A 41 -11.18 3.18 -2.06
CA LEU A 41 -10.90 3.54 -3.45
C LEU A 41 -9.92 2.57 -4.13
N GLY A 42 -9.73 1.38 -3.56
CA GLY A 42 -8.91 0.32 -4.15
C GLY A 42 -7.49 0.23 -3.59
N GLY A 43 -7.11 1.10 -2.66
CA GLY A 43 -5.93 0.95 -1.81
C GLY A 43 -4.86 2.02 -2.00
N LYS A 44 -4.66 2.52 -3.23
CA LYS A 44 -3.60 3.49 -3.54
C LYS A 44 -4.11 4.62 -4.43
N ILE A 45 -4.60 5.68 -3.81
CA ILE A 45 -4.97 6.93 -4.47
C ILE A 45 -3.94 8.00 -4.11
N ILE A 46 -3.31 8.58 -5.12
CA ILE A 46 -2.24 9.57 -4.95
C ILE A 46 -2.61 10.97 -5.47
N THR A 47 -3.86 11.17 -5.87
CA THR A 47 -4.30 12.39 -6.56
C THR A 47 -5.27 13.27 -5.75
N ASN A 48 -5.63 12.85 -4.54
CA ASN A 48 -6.56 13.61 -3.70
C ASN A 48 -5.84 14.79 -3.05
N VAL A 49 -6.31 15.99 -3.38
CA VAL A 49 -5.85 17.24 -2.78
C VAL A 49 -7.08 17.88 -2.13
N ASP A 50 -7.18 17.72 -0.82
CA ASP A 50 -8.24 18.29 0.02
C ASP A 50 -7.81 18.28 1.50
N TYR A 51 -8.77 18.40 2.40
CA TYR A 51 -8.60 18.38 3.85
C TYR A 51 -7.99 17.09 4.44
N ASP A 52 -7.97 15.96 3.73
CA ASP A 52 -7.56 14.66 4.26
C ASP A 52 -6.03 14.55 4.46
N VAL A 53 -5.58 14.77 5.69
CA VAL A 53 -4.16 14.67 6.11
C VAL A 53 -3.54 13.30 5.87
N THR A 54 -4.32 12.24 5.69
CA THR A 54 -3.76 10.91 5.42
C THR A 54 -3.15 10.82 4.01
N GLN A 55 -3.53 11.73 3.10
CA GLN A 55 -2.97 11.79 1.74
C GLN A 55 -1.48 12.11 1.74
N GLY A 56 -1.02 12.97 2.66
CA GLY A 56 0.39 13.31 2.81
C GLY A 56 1.28 12.09 3.09
N LEU A 57 0.75 11.01 3.69
CA LEU A 57 1.49 9.75 3.90
C LEU A 57 1.77 8.96 2.61
N TYR A 58 0.95 9.16 1.58
CA TYR A 58 1.01 8.44 0.31
C TYR A 58 1.69 9.27 -0.78
N ASN A 59 1.28 10.54 -0.91
CA ASN A 59 1.87 11.48 -1.83
C ASN A 59 2.15 12.79 -1.10
N PRO A 60 3.42 13.09 -0.76
CA PRO A 60 3.72 14.34 -0.08
C PRO A 60 3.35 15.58 -0.90
N ALA A 61 3.25 15.51 -2.23
CA ALA A 61 2.87 16.66 -3.05
C ALA A 61 1.41 17.09 -2.89
N THR A 62 0.57 16.30 -2.22
CA THR A 62 -0.82 16.68 -1.90
C THR A 62 -0.93 17.48 -0.61
N ILE A 63 0.16 17.65 0.16
CA ILE A 63 0.16 18.46 1.38
C ILE A 63 -0.20 19.89 1.00
N ASN A 64 -1.26 20.43 1.61
CA ASN A 64 -1.86 21.70 1.20
C ASN A 64 -2.48 22.44 2.40
N LEU A 65 -2.91 23.68 2.17
CA LEU A 65 -3.44 24.57 3.19
C LEU A 65 -4.74 24.08 3.84
N GLU A 66 -5.57 23.31 3.14
CA GLU A 66 -6.83 22.75 3.68
C GLU A 66 -6.59 21.68 4.76
N MET A 67 -5.37 21.15 4.82
CA MET A 67 -4.94 20.21 5.84
C MET A 67 -4.61 20.88 7.18
N ASP A 68 -4.54 22.22 7.23
CA ASP A 68 -4.22 22.95 8.45
C ASP A 68 -5.16 22.59 9.61
N ASN A 69 -4.57 22.30 10.77
CA ASN A 69 -5.28 21.90 11.99
C ASN A 69 -6.18 20.67 11.81
N GLN A 70 -5.87 19.79 10.85
CA GLN A 70 -6.57 18.52 10.69
C GLN A 70 -5.78 17.40 11.35
N LEU A 71 -6.45 16.60 12.17
CA LEU A 71 -5.92 15.37 12.78
C LEU A 71 -6.71 14.18 12.26
N ALA A 72 -6.04 13.16 11.74
CA ALA A 72 -6.67 11.88 11.38
C ALA A 72 -6.11 10.73 12.21
N LEU A 73 -7.00 9.85 12.66
CA LEU A 73 -6.70 8.60 13.35
C LEU A 73 -7.42 7.48 12.62
N ASN A 74 -6.68 6.45 12.20
CA ASN A 74 -7.22 5.30 11.49
C ASN A 74 -6.76 4.00 12.16
N TYR A 75 -7.63 3.01 12.13
CA TYR A 75 -7.40 1.67 12.65
C TYR A 75 -7.99 0.63 11.70
N ALA A 76 -7.27 -0.47 11.53
CA ALA A 76 -7.73 -1.63 10.80
C ALA A 76 -7.38 -2.90 11.58
N ASN A 77 -8.35 -3.81 11.66
CA ASN A 77 -8.12 -5.19 12.09
C ASN A 77 -7.86 -6.02 10.83
N TYR A 78 -6.60 -6.41 10.64
CA TYR A 78 -6.13 -7.14 9.49
C TYR A 78 -6.28 -8.66 9.70
N LEU A 79 -5.83 -9.42 8.72
CA LEU A 79 -5.85 -10.88 8.77
C LEU A 79 -5.02 -11.42 9.95
N GLY A 80 -5.59 -12.37 10.72
CA GLY A 80 -4.87 -13.18 11.72
C GLY A 80 -4.29 -12.38 12.88
N ASP A 81 -5.13 -11.87 13.78
CA ASP A 81 -4.78 -11.05 14.97
C ASP A 81 -3.89 -9.81 14.72
N ILE A 82 -3.46 -9.58 13.48
CA ILE A 82 -2.69 -8.41 13.05
C ILE A 82 -3.61 -7.19 13.14
N SER A 83 -3.14 -6.17 13.83
CA SER A 83 -3.81 -4.87 13.84
C SER A 83 -2.82 -3.79 13.44
N TYR A 84 -3.30 -2.77 12.74
CA TYR A 84 -2.47 -1.64 12.41
C TYR A 84 -3.28 -0.35 12.41
N GLY A 85 -2.57 0.76 12.58
CA GLY A 85 -3.18 2.07 12.65
C GLY A 85 -2.24 3.16 12.17
N THR A 86 -2.84 4.28 11.82
CA THR A 86 -2.10 5.48 11.44
C THR A 86 -2.64 6.69 12.18
N ALA A 87 -1.77 7.63 12.50
CA ALA A 87 -2.17 8.98 12.83
C ALA A 87 -1.46 9.97 11.91
N ALA A 88 -2.14 11.04 11.51
CA ALA A 88 -1.56 12.10 10.69
C ALA A 88 -2.08 13.46 11.15
N TYR A 89 -1.23 14.46 11.11
CA TYR A 89 -1.54 15.83 11.49
C TYR A 89 -0.82 16.80 10.55
N ALA A 90 -1.44 17.93 10.28
CA ALA A 90 -0.80 18.98 9.50
C ALA A 90 -1.06 20.36 10.10
N TYR A 91 -0.06 21.22 9.98
CA TYR A 91 -0.06 22.57 10.54
C TYR A 91 0.63 23.55 9.60
N THR A 92 -0.02 24.68 9.38
CA THR A 92 0.51 25.77 8.56
C THR A 92 1.01 26.89 9.46
N ILE A 93 2.29 27.23 9.32
CA ILE A 93 2.90 28.30 10.12
C ILE A 93 2.49 29.68 9.59
N ASP A 94 2.64 29.91 8.28
CA ASP A 94 2.28 31.17 7.62
C ASP A 94 1.99 30.92 6.14
N ARG A 95 1.36 31.86 5.43
CA ARG A 95 1.13 31.74 3.98
C ARG A 95 2.42 31.72 3.16
N ARG A 96 3.56 32.13 3.75
CA ARG A 96 4.90 32.05 3.15
C ARG A 96 5.62 30.73 3.48
N VAL A 97 5.35 30.17 4.66
CA VAL A 97 5.91 28.90 5.13
C VAL A 97 4.79 27.86 5.09
N GLN A 98 4.74 27.15 3.97
CA GLN A 98 3.67 26.20 3.63
C GLN A 98 3.43 25.14 4.72
N THR A 99 2.41 24.32 4.50
CA THR A 99 1.93 23.33 5.47
C THR A 99 2.98 22.25 5.75
N PHE A 100 3.26 22.03 7.04
CA PHE A 100 4.02 20.87 7.51
C PHE A 100 3.08 19.72 7.79
N HIS A 101 3.55 18.52 7.49
CA HIS A 101 2.84 17.27 7.73
C HIS A 101 3.66 16.39 8.67
N ALA A 102 3.00 15.75 9.61
CA ALA A 102 3.60 14.70 10.43
C ALA A 102 2.64 13.52 10.51
N GLY A 103 3.18 12.31 10.60
CA GLY A 103 2.38 11.13 10.76
C GLY A 103 3.14 9.95 11.33
N ILE A 104 2.38 8.94 11.73
CA ILE A 104 2.87 7.69 12.27
C ILE A 104 2.05 6.56 11.69
N THR A 105 2.71 5.47 11.31
CA THR A 105 2.09 4.20 10.95
C THR A 105 2.63 3.14 11.89
N TYR A 106 1.74 2.35 12.49
CA TYR A 106 2.08 1.30 13.44
C TYR A 106 1.38 0.00 13.05
N VAL A 107 2.10 -1.11 13.06
CA VAL A 107 1.54 -2.46 12.91
C VAL A 107 1.95 -3.31 14.10
N ASN A 108 1.01 -4.11 14.59
CA ASN A 108 1.19 -5.15 15.59
C ASN A 108 0.80 -6.47 14.95
N TYR A 109 1.72 -7.44 14.94
CA TYR A 109 1.52 -8.73 14.30
C TYR A 109 0.69 -9.73 15.13
N GLY A 110 0.23 -9.34 16.31
CA GLY A 110 -0.46 -10.23 17.23
C GLY A 110 0.52 -11.07 18.06
N SER A 111 0.03 -12.18 18.58
CA SER A 111 0.82 -13.14 19.36
C SER A 111 0.83 -14.48 18.63
N PHE A 112 2.01 -15.07 18.53
CA PHE A 112 2.22 -16.39 17.93
C PHE A 112 2.69 -17.37 19.00
N ASP A 113 2.20 -18.60 18.95
CA ASP A 113 2.71 -19.68 19.79
C ASP A 113 4.09 -20.11 19.30
N SER A 114 5.03 -20.23 20.24
CA SER A 114 6.40 -20.67 20.00
C SER A 114 6.52 -22.17 20.31
N TYR A 115 7.19 -22.92 19.44
CA TYR A 115 7.47 -24.34 19.65
C TYR A 115 8.94 -24.65 19.34
N ASP A 116 9.54 -25.57 20.10
CA ASP A 116 10.86 -26.11 19.77
C ASP A 116 10.82 -27.12 18.61
N GLU A 117 11.99 -27.59 18.17
CA GLU A 117 12.12 -28.59 17.10
C GLU A 117 11.44 -29.94 17.43
N ASN A 118 11.18 -30.19 18.70
CA ASN A 118 10.49 -31.39 19.20
C ASN A 118 8.97 -31.19 19.36
N GLY A 119 8.45 -30.00 19.03
CA GLY A 119 7.04 -29.66 19.14
C GLY A 119 6.56 -29.31 20.55
N ASN A 120 7.47 -29.09 21.51
CA ASN A 120 7.11 -28.60 22.83
C ASN A 120 6.90 -27.08 22.79
N ASN A 121 5.85 -26.60 23.46
CA ASN A 121 5.56 -25.17 23.53
C ASN A 121 6.64 -24.44 24.36
N THR A 122 7.26 -23.42 23.77
CA THR A 122 8.32 -22.57 24.36
C THR A 122 7.82 -21.18 24.79
N GLY A 123 6.52 -20.91 24.68
CA GLY A 123 5.87 -19.67 25.07
C GLY A 123 5.16 -18.99 23.89
N THR A 124 5.13 -17.66 23.91
CA THR A 124 4.58 -16.86 22.82
C THR A 124 5.58 -15.79 22.38
N PHE A 125 5.57 -15.43 21.11
CA PHE A 125 6.32 -14.29 20.58
C PHE A 125 5.41 -13.32 19.82
N THR A 126 5.87 -12.07 19.71
CA THR A 126 5.14 -11.00 19.03
C THR A 126 6.09 -10.17 18.18
N GLY A 127 5.54 -9.37 17.28
CA GLY A 127 6.27 -8.40 16.48
C GLY A 127 5.48 -7.12 16.32
N ASN A 128 6.18 -5.99 16.22
CA ASN A 128 5.60 -4.72 15.85
C ASN A 128 6.57 -3.85 15.05
N GLU A 129 6.00 -2.95 14.27
CA GLU A 129 6.78 -2.00 13.47
C GLU A 129 6.11 -0.64 13.51
N THR A 130 6.95 0.39 13.45
CA THR A 130 6.55 1.79 13.52
C THR A 130 7.31 2.58 12.48
N ALA A 131 6.62 3.43 11.72
CA ALA A 131 7.21 4.45 10.86
C ALA A 131 6.72 5.82 11.28
N LEU A 132 7.64 6.71 11.63
CA LEU A 132 7.38 8.14 11.80
C LEU A 132 7.67 8.85 10.49
N SER A 133 6.77 9.70 10.03
CA SER A 133 6.92 10.45 8.77
C SER A 133 6.80 11.96 9.01
N PHE A 134 7.66 12.73 8.37
CA PHE A 134 7.57 14.19 8.31
C PHE A 134 7.57 14.63 6.85
N GLY A 135 6.61 15.48 6.50
CA GLY A 135 6.34 15.87 5.12
C GLY A 135 6.30 17.37 4.92
N TYR A 136 6.70 17.79 3.73
CA TYR A 136 6.59 19.17 3.27
C TYR A 136 6.33 19.20 1.77
N ALA A 137 5.51 20.15 1.32
CA ALA A 137 5.23 20.39 -0.09
C ALA A 137 5.43 21.85 -0.48
N PHE A 138 5.69 22.06 -1.76
CA PHE A 138 5.80 23.37 -2.37
C PHE A 138 5.30 23.39 -3.81
N GLN A 139 4.70 24.51 -4.20
CA GLN A 139 4.39 24.83 -5.59
C GLN A 139 5.67 25.15 -6.38
N ILE A 140 5.77 24.62 -7.60
CA ILE A 140 6.90 24.85 -8.50
C ILE A 140 6.66 26.14 -9.27
N GLY A 141 7.29 27.23 -8.83
CA GLY A 141 7.17 28.55 -9.48
C GLY A 141 5.73 29.05 -9.53
N PHE A 142 5.35 29.74 -10.60
CA PHE A 142 3.98 30.16 -10.88
C PHE A 142 3.31 29.18 -11.86
N SER A 143 3.26 27.90 -11.49
CA SER A 143 2.68 26.84 -12.32
C SER A 143 1.68 25.99 -11.53
N ASP A 144 0.93 25.18 -12.25
CA ASP A 144 -0.04 24.22 -11.71
C ASP A 144 0.62 22.93 -11.16
N PHE A 145 1.94 22.93 -11.00
CA PHE A 145 2.71 21.78 -10.49
C PHE A 145 3.13 21.99 -9.03
N TYR A 146 2.98 20.94 -8.24
CA TYR A 146 3.36 20.89 -6.84
C TYR A 146 4.27 19.69 -6.60
N SER A 147 5.30 19.87 -5.79
CA SER A 147 6.24 18.84 -5.41
C SER A 147 6.22 18.68 -3.90
N GLY A 148 6.49 17.47 -3.40
CA GLY A 148 6.62 17.24 -1.97
C GLY A 148 7.63 16.16 -1.64
N VAL A 149 8.10 16.17 -0.40
CA VAL A 149 9.02 15.17 0.16
C VAL A 149 8.52 14.72 1.53
N ASN A 150 8.60 13.42 1.79
CA ASN A 150 8.52 12.85 3.13
C ASN A 150 9.85 12.25 3.54
N ILE A 151 10.19 12.40 4.82
CA ILE A 151 11.25 11.65 5.49
C ILE A 151 10.59 10.67 6.45
N LYS A 152 10.98 9.40 6.39
CA LYS A 152 10.50 8.33 7.27
C LYS A 152 11.62 7.76 8.12
N LEU A 153 11.35 7.61 9.42
CA LEU A 153 12.18 6.85 10.36
C LEU A 153 11.43 5.59 10.76
N ILE A 154 12.07 4.44 10.58
CA ILE A 154 11.45 3.13 10.67
C ILE A 154 12.10 2.36 11.83
N SER A 155 11.27 1.76 12.66
CA SER A 155 11.67 0.84 13.71
C SER A 155 10.84 -0.43 13.60
N SER A 156 11.51 -1.57 13.58
CA SER A 156 10.86 -2.87 13.49
C SER A 156 11.46 -3.80 14.53
N LYS A 157 10.59 -4.47 15.27
CA LYS A 157 10.95 -5.49 16.24
C LYS A 157 10.15 -6.74 15.94
N LEU A 158 10.85 -7.82 15.60
CA LEU A 158 10.27 -9.14 15.37
C LEU A 158 10.85 -10.08 16.42
N GLU A 159 10.05 -10.47 17.41
CA GLU A 159 10.48 -11.20 18.59
C GLU A 159 11.66 -10.48 19.31
N GLN A 160 12.88 -11.01 19.19
CA GLN A 160 14.11 -10.49 19.79
C GLN A 160 14.94 -9.66 18.82
N TYR A 161 14.66 -9.74 17.51
CA TYR A 161 15.41 -9.06 16.47
C TYR A 161 14.87 -7.66 16.24
N THR A 162 15.77 -6.67 16.22
CA THR A 162 15.42 -5.26 16.01
C THR A 162 16.16 -4.71 14.80
N SER A 163 15.44 -3.98 13.97
CA SER A 163 15.96 -3.34 12.77
C SER A 163 15.46 -1.91 12.67
N LEU A 164 16.37 -0.97 12.44
CA LEU A 164 16.09 0.44 12.21
C LEU A 164 16.37 0.77 10.75
N GLY A 165 15.56 1.64 10.16
CA GLY A 165 15.73 2.08 8.78
C GLY A 165 15.25 3.49 8.56
N GLY A 166 15.53 4.00 7.36
CA GLY A 166 15.06 5.30 6.92
C GLY A 166 14.66 5.26 5.45
N ALA A 167 13.68 6.09 5.08
CA ALA A 167 13.22 6.20 3.71
C ALA A 167 12.79 7.62 3.35
N LEU A 168 12.82 7.92 2.07
CA LEU A 168 12.29 9.14 1.47
C LEU A 168 11.13 8.79 0.55
N ASP A 169 10.10 9.63 0.54
CA ASP A 169 9.12 9.66 -0.53
C ASP A 169 9.19 10.98 -1.27
N PHE A 170 8.96 10.94 -2.58
CA PHE A 170 8.85 12.10 -3.44
C PHE A 170 7.49 12.08 -4.13
N GLY A 171 6.88 13.25 -4.24
CA GLY A 171 5.63 13.45 -4.93
C GLY A 171 5.75 14.56 -5.96
N LEU A 172 5.09 14.39 -7.10
CA LEU A 172 4.80 15.45 -8.06
C LEU A 172 3.32 15.36 -8.43
N ILE A 173 2.62 16.48 -8.42
CA ILE A 173 1.21 16.53 -8.83
C ILE A 173 0.97 17.76 -9.71
N TYR A 174 0.22 17.55 -10.78
CA TYR A 174 -0.34 18.57 -11.65
C TYR A 174 -1.82 18.73 -11.31
N ILE A 175 -2.26 19.96 -11.07
CA ILE A 175 -3.63 20.28 -10.66
C ILE A 175 -4.25 21.26 -11.66
N ASN A 176 -5.26 20.81 -12.40
CA ASN A 176 -6.04 21.66 -13.29
C ASN A 176 -7.38 22.00 -12.65
N GLU A 177 -7.49 23.20 -12.07
CA GLU A 177 -8.71 23.65 -11.39
C GLU A 177 -9.90 23.80 -12.34
N TYR A 178 -9.67 24.18 -13.60
CA TYR A 178 -10.74 24.40 -14.58
C TYR A 178 -11.44 23.08 -15.00
N LEU A 179 -10.65 22.02 -15.19
CA LEU A 179 -11.14 20.69 -15.56
C LEU A 179 -11.46 19.81 -14.34
N GLU A 180 -11.14 20.29 -13.14
CA GLU A 180 -11.11 19.51 -11.90
C GLU A 180 -10.33 18.20 -12.06
N PHE A 181 -9.17 18.27 -12.71
CA PHE A 181 -8.32 17.13 -13.08
C PHE A 181 -6.98 17.18 -12.35
N ASN A 182 -6.58 16.07 -11.76
CA ASN A 182 -5.28 15.91 -11.11
C ASN A 182 -4.53 14.73 -11.74
N ALA A 183 -3.24 14.93 -12.00
CA ALA A 183 -2.31 13.87 -12.39
C ALA A 183 -1.12 13.86 -11.44
N ALA A 184 -0.75 12.71 -10.89
CA ALA A 184 0.28 12.60 -9.87
C ALA A 184 1.27 11.48 -10.17
N LEU A 185 2.54 11.70 -9.83
CA LEU A 185 3.59 10.71 -9.77
C LEU A 185 4.09 10.65 -8.32
N ALA A 186 4.14 9.46 -7.74
CA ALA A 186 4.68 9.23 -6.41
C ALA A 186 5.80 8.20 -6.47
N ILE A 187 6.91 8.49 -5.81
CA ILE A 187 8.05 7.58 -5.62
C ILE A 187 8.18 7.36 -4.12
N ARG A 188 7.93 6.15 -3.64
CA ARG A 188 7.78 5.85 -2.22
C ARG A 188 8.85 4.88 -1.74
N ASN A 189 9.21 5.03 -0.47
CA ASN A 189 10.08 4.13 0.27
C ASN A 189 11.51 4.00 -0.32
N LEU A 190 12.05 5.08 -0.89
CA LEU A 190 13.45 5.09 -1.33
C LEU A 190 14.36 5.20 -0.11
N GLY A 191 15.02 4.10 0.27
CA GLY A 191 15.77 4.07 1.51
C GLY A 191 16.52 2.77 1.78
N ALA A 192 16.99 2.59 3.01
CA ALA A 192 17.80 1.46 3.43
C ALA A 192 17.62 1.15 4.93
N GLN A 193 17.99 -0.07 5.31
CA GLN A 193 18.18 -0.44 6.72
C GLN A 193 19.46 0.19 7.26
N PHE A 194 19.36 0.83 8.42
CA PHE A 194 20.52 1.26 9.23
C PHE A 194 21.06 0.12 10.08
N THR A 195 20.17 -0.72 10.61
CA THR A 195 20.52 -1.96 11.31
C THR A 195 19.72 -3.12 10.75
N THR A 196 20.33 -4.29 10.64
CA THR A 196 19.69 -5.50 10.10
C THR A 196 19.20 -6.39 11.24
N TYR A 197 18.22 -7.27 10.97
CA TYR A 197 17.74 -8.22 11.98
C TYR A 197 18.80 -9.25 12.33
N ALA A 198 19.44 -9.83 11.31
CA ALA A 198 20.37 -10.96 11.46
C ALA A 198 21.55 -10.86 10.48
N GLY A 199 22.13 -9.66 10.30
CA GLY A 199 23.32 -9.45 9.46
C GLY A 199 23.05 -9.33 7.95
N LEU A 200 21.90 -9.80 7.46
CA LEU A 200 21.48 -9.64 6.07
C LEU A 200 20.81 -8.28 5.84
N ASN A 201 21.30 -7.53 4.85
CA ASN A 201 20.66 -6.29 4.41
C ASN A 201 19.63 -6.61 3.31
N GLU A 202 18.40 -6.17 3.53
CA GLU A 202 17.27 -6.39 2.62
C GLU A 202 16.75 -5.04 2.10
N PRO A 203 16.33 -4.98 0.82
CA PRO A 203 15.82 -3.74 0.24
C PRO A 203 14.49 -3.34 0.90
N LEU A 204 14.23 -2.03 0.92
CA LEU A 204 12.92 -1.49 1.29
C LEU A 204 11.89 -1.73 0.18
N PRO A 205 10.58 -1.62 0.48
CA PRO A 205 9.52 -1.90 -0.48
C PRO A 205 9.29 -0.68 -1.37
N PHE A 206 10.31 -0.38 -2.18
CA PHE A 206 10.36 0.73 -3.12
C PHE A 206 9.23 0.62 -4.15
N GLU A 207 8.53 1.71 -4.39
CA GLU A 207 7.35 1.75 -5.26
C GLU A 207 7.28 3.06 -6.07
N ILE A 208 6.92 2.95 -7.35
CA ILE A 208 6.62 4.08 -8.23
C ILE A 208 5.17 3.96 -8.72
N ASP A 209 4.37 5.00 -8.45
CA ASP A 209 2.95 5.05 -8.76
C ASP A 209 2.62 6.26 -9.64
N LEU A 210 1.74 6.06 -10.64
CA LEU A 210 1.18 7.12 -11.49
C LEU A 210 -0.33 7.14 -11.33
N GLY A 211 -0.91 8.30 -11.06
CA GLY A 211 -2.32 8.45 -10.73
C GLY A 211 -2.98 9.56 -11.53
N PHE A 212 -4.25 9.36 -11.86
CA PHE A 212 -5.12 10.33 -12.50
C PHE A 212 -6.46 10.37 -11.78
N SER A 213 -7.04 11.56 -11.65
CA SER A 213 -8.42 11.69 -11.18
C SER A 213 -9.08 12.91 -11.73
N GLN A 214 -10.39 12.85 -11.89
CA GLN A 214 -11.17 14.01 -12.32
C GLN A 214 -12.55 14.02 -11.68
N LYS A 215 -13.03 15.20 -11.26
CA LYS A 215 -14.45 15.39 -10.93
C LYS A 215 -15.23 15.68 -12.20
N LEU A 216 -16.30 14.90 -12.44
CA LEU A 216 -17.14 15.10 -13.61
C LEU A 216 -17.97 16.37 -13.50
N LYS A 217 -18.11 17.10 -14.61
CA LYS A 217 -18.99 18.26 -14.67
C LYS A 217 -20.44 17.81 -14.53
N ASN A 218 -21.24 18.54 -13.74
CA ASN A 218 -22.67 18.30 -13.52
C ASN A 218 -23.04 16.98 -12.79
N VAL A 219 -22.07 16.13 -12.45
CA VAL A 219 -22.29 14.87 -11.73
C VAL A 219 -21.37 14.85 -10.51
N PRO A 220 -21.87 14.56 -9.30
CA PRO A 220 -21.06 14.58 -8.09
C PRO A 220 -20.21 13.30 -7.97
N ILE A 221 -19.42 13.00 -9.00
CA ILE A 221 -18.55 11.81 -9.07
C ILE A 221 -17.14 12.27 -9.39
N ARG A 222 -16.17 11.80 -8.60
CA ARG A 222 -14.75 11.83 -8.94
C ARG A 222 -14.28 10.42 -9.26
N TRP A 223 -13.70 10.21 -10.44
CA TRP A 223 -13.06 8.95 -10.78
C TRP A 223 -11.56 9.00 -10.48
N HIS A 224 -10.99 7.84 -10.21
CA HIS A 224 -9.58 7.63 -9.92
C HIS A 224 -9.05 6.46 -10.74
N LEU A 225 -7.86 6.63 -11.30
CA LEU A 225 -7.11 5.61 -12.00
C LEU A 225 -5.67 5.68 -11.50
N THR A 226 -5.17 4.60 -10.90
CA THR A 226 -3.77 4.51 -10.45
C THR A 226 -3.11 3.33 -11.13
N PHE A 227 -1.89 3.53 -11.62
CA PHE A 227 -0.96 2.49 -11.99
C PHE A 227 0.08 2.36 -10.88
N GLU A 228 0.07 1.23 -10.18
CA GLU A 228 0.94 0.95 -9.03
C GLU A 228 2.17 0.12 -9.42
N ASN A 229 3.25 0.20 -8.65
CA ASN A 229 4.46 -0.63 -8.83
C ASN A 229 5.07 -0.59 -10.25
N LEU A 230 5.10 0.58 -10.88
CA LEU A 230 5.57 0.76 -12.26
C LEU A 230 7.03 0.32 -12.49
N GLN A 231 7.84 0.26 -11.43
CA GLN A 231 9.23 -0.21 -11.47
C GLN A 231 9.36 -1.73 -11.63
N GLN A 232 8.31 -2.50 -11.34
CA GLN A 232 8.36 -3.97 -11.33
C GLN A 232 7.63 -4.55 -12.54
N TRP A 233 8.38 -5.03 -13.54
CA TRP A 233 7.80 -5.71 -14.70
C TRP A 233 8.58 -7.00 -15.01
N PRO A 234 7.95 -8.19 -15.02
CA PRO A 234 6.54 -8.46 -14.71
C PRO A 234 6.23 -8.36 -13.20
N ILE A 235 5.01 -7.96 -12.85
CA ILE A 235 4.52 -7.95 -11.46
C ILE A 235 3.91 -9.28 -11.03
N ALA A 236 3.33 -10.01 -11.98
CA ALA A 236 2.70 -11.30 -11.71
C ALA A 236 3.56 -12.47 -12.15
N ALA A 237 3.59 -13.50 -11.32
CA ALA A 237 4.17 -14.80 -11.60
C ALA A 237 3.06 -15.85 -11.86
N ALA A 238 3.40 -16.89 -12.61
CA ALA A 238 2.51 -18.01 -12.85
C ALA A 238 2.14 -18.67 -11.50
N ASN A 239 0.84 -18.93 -11.30
CA ASN A 239 0.36 -19.51 -10.06
C ASN A 239 0.47 -21.05 -10.12
N PRO A 240 1.26 -21.70 -9.24
CA PRO A 240 1.41 -23.16 -9.24
C PRO A 240 0.08 -23.90 -9.01
N ALA A 241 -0.89 -23.27 -8.34
CA ALA A 241 -2.22 -23.84 -8.12
C ALA A 241 -3.12 -23.85 -9.38
N ARG A 242 -2.68 -23.23 -10.48
CA ARG A 242 -3.42 -23.14 -11.76
C ARG A 242 -2.79 -23.94 -12.89
N VAL A 243 -1.81 -24.79 -12.57
CA VAL A 243 -1.19 -25.66 -13.55
C VAL A 243 -2.22 -26.64 -14.09
N THR A 244 -2.34 -26.70 -15.42
CA THR A 244 -3.22 -27.66 -16.10
C THR A 244 -2.37 -28.85 -16.53
N THR A 245 -2.91 -30.05 -16.34
CA THR A 245 -2.25 -31.30 -16.74
C THR A 245 -3.05 -31.91 -17.88
N ASP A 246 -2.40 -32.15 -19.01
CA ASP A 246 -3.03 -32.82 -20.15
C ASP A 246 -3.22 -34.33 -19.90
N LEU A 247 -3.97 -35.00 -20.76
CA LEU A 247 -4.17 -36.46 -20.69
C LEU A 247 -2.87 -37.27 -20.83
N SER A 248 -1.79 -36.64 -21.30
CA SER A 248 -0.47 -37.24 -21.49
C SER A 248 0.49 -36.97 -20.31
N GLY A 249 0.03 -36.27 -19.27
CA GLY A 249 0.81 -35.92 -18.09
C GLY A 249 1.70 -34.69 -18.23
N ASN A 250 1.62 -33.92 -19.33
CA ASN A 250 2.36 -32.67 -19.47
C ASN A 250 1.67 -31.56 -18.66
N GLN A 251 2.47 -30.82 -17.91
CA GLN A 251 2.04 -29.67 -17.13
C GLN A 251 2.25 -28.38 -17.92
N THR A 252 1.17 -27.64 -18.18
CA THR A 252 1.22 -26.31 -18.77
C THR A 252 0.96 -25.25 -17.70
N GLN A 253 1.93 -24.34 -17.55
CA GLN A 253 1.80 -23.17 -16.67
C GLN A 253 0.99 -22.06 -17.37
N GLU A 254 0.34 -21.22 -16.58
CA GLU A 254 -0.37 -20.04 -17.06
C GLU A 254 0.63 -19.06 -17.72
N GLU A 255 0.41 -18.72 -18.98
CA GLU A 255 1.15 -17.64 -19.65
C GLU A 255 0.47 -16.30 -19.35
N ILE A 256 1.21 -15.38 -18.74
CA ILE A 256 0.71 -14.04 -18.40
C ILE A 256 1.21 -13.03 -19.42
N GLY A 257 0.37 -12.72 -20.41
CA GLY A 257 0.69 -11.75 -21.45
C GLY A 257 0.79 -10.30 -20.95
N PHE A 258 1.31 -9.41 -21.80
CA PHE A 258 1.53 -7.98 -21.51
C PHE A 258 0.29 -7.27 -20.96
N LEU A 259 -0.87 -7.46 -21.59
CA LEU A 259 -2.12 -6.81 -21.15
C LEU A 259 -2.54 -7.27 -19.75
N SER A 260 -2.32 -8.55 -19.41
CA SER A 260 -2.63 -9.05 -18.06
C SER A 260 -1.70 -8.45 -17.02
N GLN A 261 -0.41 -8.28 -17.34
CA GLN A 261 0.53 -7.56 -16.47
C GLN A 261 0.07 -6.10 -16.28
N LEU A 262 -0.24 -5.38 -17.36
CA LEU A 262 -0.70 -3.97 -17.30
C LEU A 262 -1.97 -3.82 -16.45
N ILE A 263 -2.96 -4.70 -16.65
CA ILE A 263 -4.20 -4.67 -15.88
C ILE A 263 -3.92 -4.89 -14.40
N ARG A 264 -2.97 -5.76 -14.03
CA ARG A 264 -2.59 -5.97 -12.63
C ARG A 264 -1.90 -4.74 -12.02
N HIS A 265 -1.21 -3.93 -12.80
CA HIS A 265 -0.75 -2.62 -12.30
C HIS A 265 -1.88 -1.62 -12.06
N THR A 266 -3.11 -1.90 -12.49
CA THR A 266 -4.19 -0.91 -12.47
C THR A 266 -5.04 -1.01 -11.20
N ILE A 267 -5.43 0.15 -10.68
CA ILE A 267 -6.46 0.33 -9.66
C ILE A 267 -7.45 1.37 -10.18
N VAL A 268 -8.75 1.09 -10.04
CA VAL A 268 -9.81 2.06 -10.38
C VAL A 268 -10.64 2.36 -9.15
N GLY A 269 -11.06 3.62 -9.00
CA GLY A 269 -11.89 4.09 -7.90
C GLY A 269 -12.91 5.12 -8.33
N ALA A 270 -14.00 5.23 -7.61
CA ALA A 270 -15.01 6.26 -7.77
C ALA A 270 -15.49 6.76 -6.41
N GLU A 271 -15.50 8.07 -6.23
CA GLU A 271 -16.05 8.76 -5.05
C GLU A 271 -17.30 9.54 -5.45
N LEU A 272 -18.45 9.14 -4.91
CA LEU A 272 -19.72 9.83 -5.04
C LEU A 272 -19.85 10.85 -3.91
N PHE A 273 -20.26 12.06 -4.26
CA PHE A 273 -20.41 13.22 -3.38
C PHE A 273 -19.11 13.61 -2.64
N PRO A 274 -17.96 13.75 -3.33
CA PRO A 274 -16.67 14.02 -2.68
C PRO A 274 -16.67 15.29 -1.82
N ASP A 275 -17.39 16.32 -2.26
CA ASP A 275 -17.43 17.64 -1.59
C ASP A 275 -18.52 17.76 -0.52
N ARG A 276 -19.33 16.72 -0.31
CA ARG A 276 -20.48 16.76 0.60
C ARG A 276 -20.14 16.16 1.97
N GLY A 277 -21.03 16.35 2.93
CA GLY A 277 -20.91 15.76 4.25
C GLY A 277 -21.06 14.23 4.25
N PHE A 278 -21.77 13.68 3.26
CA PHE A 278 -21.88 12.24 3.04
C PHE A 278 -21.18 11.86 1.74
N ASN A 279 -20.38 10.80 1.74
CA ASN A 279 -19.77 10.26 0.54
C ASN A 279 -19.83 8.73 0.51
N ILE A 280 -19.85 8.20 -0.72
CA ILE A 280 -19.78 6.77 -1.00
C ILE A 280 -18.56 6.54 -1.89
N ARG A 281 -17.78 5.51 -1.58
CA ARG A 281 -16.54 5.19 -2.26
C ARG A 281 -16.57 3.75 -2.71
N LEU A 282 -16.16 3.53 -3.95
CA LEU A 282 -16.05 2.22 -4.58
C LEU A 282 -14.67 2.10 -5.21
N GLY A 283 -14.07 0.92 -5.11
CA GLY A 283 -12.73 0.68 -5.64
C GLY A 283 -12.54 -0.75 -6.08
N TYR A 284 -11.65 -0.94 -7.06
CA TYR A 284 -11.26 -2.25 -7.57
C TYR A 284 -9.75 -2.28 -7.85
N SER A 285 -9.04 -3.14 -7.13
CA SER A 285 -7.64 -3.49 -7.43
C SER A 285 -7.62 -4.78 -8.25
N PHE A 286 -7.13 -4.70 -9.48
CA PHE A 286 -7.07 -5.83 -10.40
C PHE A 286 -6.02 -6.85 -9.98
N ARG A 287 -4.86 -6.41 -9.46
CA ARG A 287 -3.85 -7.31 -8.88
C ARG A 287 -4.42 -8.10 -7.71
N ARG A 288 -5.02 -7.42 -6.74
CA ARG A 288 -5.62 -8.08 -5.57
C ARG A 288 -6.72 -9.05 -5.97
N ALA A 289 -7.53 -8.68 -6.96
CA ALA A 289 -8.52 -9.59 -7.54
C ALA A 289 -7.86 -10.86 -8.09
N GLU A 290 -6.81 -10.75 -8.89
CA GLU A 290 -6.20 -11.90 -9.54
C GLU A 290 -5.32 -12.76 -8.63
N GLU A 291 -4.56 -12.16 -7.72
CA GLU A 291 -3.66 -12.88 -6.80
C GLU A 291 -4.45 -13.67 -5.75
N LEU A 292 -5.55 -13.11 -5.24
CA LEU A 292 -6.37 -13.72 -4.20
C LEU A 292 -7.58 -14.49 -4.76
N ARG A 293 -7.58 -14.75 -6.07
CA ARG A 293 -8.59 -15.56 -6.75
C ARG A 293 -8.37 -17.04 -6.44
N ILE A 294 -9.32 -17.63 -5.73
CA ILE A 294 -9.43 -19.08 -5.53
C ILE A 294 -10.18 -19.68 -6.72
N LEU A 295 -9.66 -20.78 -7.26
CA LEU A 295 -10.31 -21.51 -8.36
C LEU A 295 -11.68 -22.04 -7.92
N GLU A 296 -12.62 -22.13 -8.87
CA GLU A 296 -13.97 -22.67 -8.66
C GLU A 296 -14.87 -21.87 -7.69
N GLN A 297 -14.42 -20.73 -7.17
CA GLN A 297 -15.21 -19.85 -6.32
C GLN A 297 -15.44 -18.47 -6.95
N ARG A 298 -16.60 -17.86 -6.64
CA ARG A 298 -16.90 -16.49 -7.08
C ARG A 298 -15.96 -15.50 -6.38
N ASN A 299 -15.19 -14.77 -7.17
CA ASN A 299 -14.13 -13.89 -6.69
C ASN A 299 -14.58 -12.43 -6.57
N PHE A 300 -14.40 -11.86 -5.37
CA PHE A 300 -14.64 -10.45 -5.09
C PHE A 300 -13.47 -9.79 -4.35
N SER A 301 -12.31 -10.46 -4.33
CA SER A 301 -11.11 -10.06 -3.58
C SER A 301 -10.49 -8.73 -4.02
N GLY A 302 -10.92 -8.19 -5.16
CA GLY A 302 -10.49 -6.87 -5.64
C GLY A 302 -11.37 -5.72 -5.15
N LEU A 303 -12.61 -5.99 -4.74
CA LEU A 303 -13.61 -4.95 -4.46
C LEU A 303 -13.46 -4.36 -3.06
N SER A 304 -13.57 -3.05 -3.01
CA SER A 304 -13.66 -2.26 -1.79
C SER A 304 -14.88 -1.33 -1.84
N PHE A 305 -15.53 -1.16 -0.69
CA PHE A 305 -16.62 -0.20 -0.51
C PHE A 305 -16.39 0.59 0.78
N GLY A 306 -16.66 1.90 0.75
CA GLY A 306 -16.57 2.75 1.92
C GLY A 306 -17.62 3.84 1.95
N ILE A 307 -17.89 4.31 3.16
CA ILE A 307 -18.77 5.44 3.43
C ILE A 307 -18.05 6.46 4.31
N GLY A 308 -18.33 7.72 4.08
CA GLY A 308 -17.85 8.83 4.91
C GLY A 308 -19.00 9.73 5.33
N ILE A 309 -18.99 10.14 6.60
CA ILE A 309 -19.99 11.05 7.16
C ILE A 309 -19.31 12.14 7.97
N LYS A 310 -19.61 13.40 7.65
CA LYS A 310 -19.18 14.60 8.37
C LYS A 310 -20.28 15.06 9.31
N PHE A 311 -19.93 15.16 10.60
CA PHE A 311 -20.74 15.82 11.63
C PHE A 311 -19.89 16.91 12.28
N ASN A 312 -20.23 18.17 12.00
CA ASN A 312 -19.51 19.33 12.53
C ASN A 312 -17.99 19.26 12.21
N LYS A 313 -17.13 19.22 13.25
CA LYS A 313 -15.67 19.10 13.17
C LYS A 313 -15.17 17.67 12.96
N LEU A 314 -16.06 16.67 13.04
CA LEU A 314 -15.70 15.25 12.93
C LEU A 314 -16.11 14.69 11.58
N ARG A 315 -15.24 13.86 10.99
CA ARG A 315 -15.52 13.04 9.81
C ARG A 315 -15.21 11.59 10.13
N PHE A 316 -16.24 10.76 10.14
CA PHE A 316 -16.11 9.32 10.29
C PHE A 316 -16.01 8.69 8.91
N SER A 317 -15.07 7.77 8.73
CA SER A 317 -14.96 6.95 7.54
C SER A 317 -14.93 5.48 7.93
N TYR A 318 -15.74 4.68 7.25
CA TYR A 318 -15.75 3.24 7.37
C TYR A 318 -15.48 2.62 6.00
N THR A 319 -14.75 1.51 5.98
CA THR A 319 -14.50 0.78 4.74
C THR A 319 -14.48 -0.70 4.99
N HIS A 320 -15.11 -1.42 4.07
CA HIS A 320 -15.06 -2.85 3.97
C HIS A 320 -14.29 -3.23 2.70
N ALA A 321 -13.15 -3.88 2.88
CA ALA A 321 -12.34 -4.41 1.79
C ALA A 321 -12.36 -5.94 1.86
N ARG A 322 -12.74 -6.58 0.77
CA ARG A 322 -12.75 -8.04 0.68
C ARG A 322 -11.40 -8.50 0.15
N TYR A 323 -10.67 -9.30 0.92
CA TYR A 323 -9.35 -9.81 0.52
C TYR A 323 -9.44 -11.25 -0.01
N SER A 324 -10.34 -12.08 0.51
CA SER A 324 -10.60 -13.40 -0.06
C SER A 324 -12.06 -13.82 0.16
N SER A 325 -12.45 -15.00 -0.31
CA SER A 325 -13.76 -15.56 0.02
C SER A 325 -13.92 -15.81 1.53
N ALA A 326 -12.82 -16.09 2.22
CA ALA A 326 -12.76 -16.42 3.64
C ALA A 326 -12.33 -15.26 4.55
N SER A 327 -11.94 -14.10 3.99
CA SER A 327 -11.48 -12.97 4.80
C SER A 327 -11.85 -11.60 4.24
N ASN A 328 -12.31 -10.76 5.16
CA ASN A 328 -12.60 -9.35 4.96
C ASN A 328 -11.88 -8.53 6.01
N THR A 329 -11.45 -7.33 5.64
CA THR A 329 -10.87 -6.36 6.57
C THR A 329 -11.76 -5.14 6.63
N SER A 330 -12.02 -4.69 7.85
CA SER A 330 -12.73 -3.45 8.11
C SER A 330 -11.77 -2.36 8.59
N PHE A 331 -11.94 -1.17 8.04
CA PHE A 331 -11.20 0.02 8.40
C PHE A 331 -12.12 1.03 9.05
N LEU A 332 -11.66 1.61 10.14
CA LEU A 332 -12.33 2.69 10.86
C LEU A 332 -11.40 3.88 10.93
N GLY A 333 -11.90 5.05 10.64
CA GLY A 333 -11.13 6.27 10.68
C GLY A 333 -11.96 7.44 11.15
N VAL A 334 -11.34 8.32 11.92
CA VAL A 334 -11.90 9.59 12.33
C VAL A 334 -10.92 10.69 11.94
N GLN A 335 -11.45 11.74 11.35
CA GLN A 335 -10.72 12.97 11.11
C GLN A 335 -11.39 14.13 11.84
N ILE A 336 -10.57 14.95 12.48
CA ILE A 336 -10.96 16.02 13.40
C ILE A 336 -10.37 17.32 12.88
N SER A 337 -11.21 18.31 12.65
CA SER A 337 -10.79 19.70 12.42
C SER A 337 -10.67 20.40 13.78
N LEU A 338 -9.44 20.69 14.21
CA LEU A 338 -9.15 21.25 15.54
C LEU A 338 -9.62 22.70 15.69
#